data_AF-M0DUY8-F1
#
_entry.id   AF-M0DUY8-F1
#
_cell.length_a   1.000
_cell.length_b   1.000
_cell.length_c   1.000
_cell.angle_alpha   90.00
_cell.angle_beta   90.00
_cell.angle_gamma   90.00
#
_symmetry.space_group_name_H-M   'P 1'
#
loop_
_entity.id
_entity.type
_entity.pdbx_description
1 polymer ?
#
loop_
_entity_poly.entity_id
_entity_poly.type
_entity_poly.pdbx_seq_one_letter_code
_entity_poly.pdbx_strand_id
1 'polypeptide(L)'
;MRSAKELRRLDRLSVIDEDGDEREVFGWATVQRTSTVRGSNPVVDHGEPTISAGDAIGMDPEAVTHWLAEEIEHEFGVDVRDHDIDVIDPTSEEVDVL
;
A
#
# COMPACT_ATOMS: atom_id res chain seq x y z
N MET A 1 -8.69 -7.80 21.43
CA MET A 1 -7.75 -7.76 20.29
C MET A 1 -8.36 -8.57 19.16
N ARG A 2 -8.55 -7.97 17.97
CA ARG A 2 -8.97 -8.70 16.77
C ARG A 2 -7.84 -9.63 16.32
N SER A 3 -8.16 -10.77 15.70
CA SER A 3 -7.14 -11.66 15.14
C SER A 3 -6.48 -11.04 13.90
N ALA A 4 -5.21 -11.35 13.63
CA ALA A 4 -4.53 -11.01 12.38
C ALA A 4 -5.34 -11.39 11.13
N LYS A 5 -6.04 -12.53 11.17
CA LYS A 5 -6.91 -12.99 10.08
C LYS A 5 -8.14 -12.10 9.86
N GLU A 6 -8.64 -11.50 10.93
CA GLU A 6 -9.74 -10.54 10.84
C GLU A 6 -9.24 -9.19 10.32
N LEU A 7 -8.09 -8.72 10.79
CA LEU A 7 -7.45 -7.48 10.34
C LEU A 7 -7.10 -7.52 8.86
N ARG A 8 -6.55 -8.64 8.35
CA ARG A 8 -6.22 -8.82 6.93
C ARG A 8 -7.44 -8.77 5.99
N ARG A 9 -8.66 -8.92 6.52
CA ARG A 9 -9.91 -8.82 5.73
C ARG A 9 -10.49 -7.41 5.72
N LEU A 10 -9.95 -6.51 6.54
CA LEU A 10 -10.42 -5.14 6.59
C LEU A 10 -9.69 -4.35 5.51
N ASP A 11 -10.50 -3.71 4.68
CA ASP A 11 -10.02 -2.83 3.62
C ASP A 11 -9.25 -1.63 4.19
N ARG A 12 -9.59 -1.24 5.41
CA ARG A 12 -9.08 -0.04 6.06
C ARG A 12 -9.12 -0.20 7.58
N LEU A 13 -8.08 0.32 8.23
CA LEU A 13 -7.88 0.28 9.67
C LEU A 13 -7.59 1.69 10.15
N SER A 14 -8.23 2.10 11.23
CA SER A 14 -7.79 3.25 12.02
C SER A 14 -6.89 2.72 13.12
N VAL A 15 -5.66 3.22 13.19
CA VAL A 15 -4.68 2.80 14.19
C VAL A 15 -4.11 4.01 14.91
N ILE A 16 -3.61 3.79 16.12
CA ILE A 16 -2.69 4.70 16.80
C ILE A 16 -1.30 4.09 16.65
N ASP A 17 -0.36 4.84 16.08
CA ASP A 17 1.01 4.38 15.88
C ASP A 17 1.90 4.53 17.14
N GLU A 18 3.19 4.21 17.00
CA GLU A 18 4.16 4.27 18.10
C GLU A 18 4.38 5.69 18.66
N ASP A 19 4.11 6.72 17.85
CA ASP A 19 4.20 8.13 18.24
C ASP A 19 2.90 8.65 18.88
N GLY A 20 1.85 7.83 18.88
CA GLY A 20 0.54 8.17 19.43
C GLY A 20 -0.37 8.93 18.46
N ASP A 21 -0.02 8.96 17.17
CA ASP A 21 -0.80 9.64 16.14
C ASP A 21 -1.86 8.70 15.54
N GLU A 22 -3.07 9.21 15.32
CA GLU A 22 -4.14 8.46 14.65
C GLU A 22 -3.90 8.45 13.14
N ARG A 23 -3.80 7.26 12.57
CA ARG A 23 -3.51 7.06 11.15
C ARG A 23 -4.49 6.11 10.48
N GLU A 24 -4.76 6.39 9.21
CA GLU A 24 -5.53 5.52 8.34
C GLU A 24 -4.59 4.57 7.59
N VAL A 25 -4.76 3.27 7.79
CA VAL A 25 -3.90 2.23 7.21
C VAL A 25 -4.71 1.38 6.25
N PHE A 26 -4.24 1.29 5.01
CA PHE A 26 -4.94 0.57 3.95
C PHE A 26 -4.54 -0.91 3.91
N GLY A 27 -5.57 -1.77 3.89
CA GLY A 27 -5.44 -3.22 3.73
C GLY A 27 -5.44 -3.66 2.26
N TRP A 28 -5.75 -2.74 1.34
CA TRP A 28 -5.67 -2.94 -0.10
C TRP A 28 -5.38 -1.63 -0.82
N ALA A 29 -4.84 -1.72 -2.04
CA ALA A 29 -4.49 -0.56 -2.86
C ALA A 29 -4.69 -0.88 -4.34
N THR A 30 -4.88 0.16 -5.16
CA THR A 30 -4.84 0.07 -6.62
C THR A 30 -3.45 0.42 -7.11
N VAL A 31 -2.80 -0.50 -7.83
CA VAL A 31 -1.49 -0.27 -8.46
C VAL A 31 -1.67 -0.15 -9.97
N GLN A 32 -1.16 0.92 -10.58
CA GLN A 32 -1.24 1.15 -12.02
C GLN A 32 0.15 1.32 -12.61
N ARG A 33 0.41 0.68 -13.76
CA ARG A 33 1.66 0.86 -14.51
C ARG A 33 1.36 1.11 -15.98
N THR A 34 1.77 2.27 -16.48
CA THR A 34 1.57 2.62 -17.89
C THR A 34 2.67 1.99 -18.74
N SER A 35 2.29 1.35 -19.84
CA SER A 35 3.25 0.85 -20.85
C SER A 35 3.02 1.56 -22.18
N THR A 36 4.08 2.10 -22.77
CA THR A 36 4.06 2.76 -24.07
C THR A 36 4.75 1.91 -25.12
N VAL A 37 4.05 1.58 -26.20
CA VAL A 37 4.60 0.82 -27.33
C VAL A 37 4.72 1.74 -28.55
N ARG A 38 5.92 1.86 -29.12
CA ARG A 38 6.17 2.66 -30.32
C ARG A 38 6.48 1.77 -31.52
N GLY A 39 5.63 1.83 -32.56
CA GLY A 39 5.75 0.94 -33.74
C GLY A 39 6.93 1.25 -34.67
N SER A 40 7.47 2.47 -34.63
CA SER A 40 8.57 2.90 -35.50
C SER A 40 9.96 2.55 -34.97
N ASN A 41 10.05 2.17 -33.69
CA ASN A 41 11.24 1.69 -33.00
C ASN A 41 10.73 0.86 -31.81
N PRO A 42 10.65 -0.49 -31.92
CA PRO A 42 9.92 -1.34 -31.00
C PRO A 42 10.64 -1.40 -29.64
N VAL A 43 10.42 -0.36 -28.87
CA VAL A 43 10.80 -0.24 -27.47
C VAL A 43 9.47 -0.20 -26.71
N VAL A 44 9.35 -1.11 -25.74
CA VAL A 44 8.31 -1.03 -24.72
C VAL A 44 8.91 -0.23 -23.59
N ASP A 45 8.34 0.96 -23.36
CA ASP A 45 8.69 1.80 -22.23
C ASP A 45 7.68 1.54 -21.12
N HIS A 46 8.15 1.21 -19.93
CA HIS A 46 7.32 1.01 -18.76
C HIS A 46 7.50 2.19 -17.82
N GLY A 47 6.44 2.96 -17.61
CA GLY A 47 6.43 4.03 -16.63
C GLY A 47 6.57 3.49 -15.20
N GLU A 48 6.86 4.40 -14.28
CA GLU A 48 6.84 4.15 -12.85
C GLU A 48 5.40 3.78 -12.42
N PRO A 49 5.25 2.78 -11.54
CA PRO A 49 3.95 2.41 -11.02
C PRO A 49 3.43 3.49 -10.08
N THR A 50 2.12 3.67 -10.04
CA THR A 50 1.43 4.55 -9.07
C THR A 50 0.58 3.70 -8.14
N ILE A 51 0.60 4.02 -6.84
CA ILE A 51 -0.11 3.29 -5.79
C ILE A 51 -1.18 4.21 -5.21
N SER A 52 -2.44 3.79 -5.24
CA SER A 52 -3.56 4.58 -4.75
C SER A 52 -4.31 3.90 -3.61
N ALA A 53 -4.84 4.73 -2.70
CA ALA A 53 -5.62 4.34 -1.53
C ALA A 53 -6.93 3.66 -1.92
N GLY A 54 -6.96 2.33 -1.86
CA GLY A 54 -8.11 1.53 -2.32
C GLY A 54 -8.54 1.85 -3.75
N ASP A 55 -9.82 2.20 -3.94
CA ASP A 55 -10.41 2.60 -5.23
C ASP A 55 -10.20 4.08 -5.57
N ALA A 56 -9.62 4.88 -4.67
CA ALA A 56 -9.44 6.31 -4.86
C ALA A 56 -8.24 6.58 -5.77
N ILE A 57 -8.36 6.25 -7.06
CA ILE A 57 -7.31 6.45 -8.07
C ILE A 57 -6.85 7.91 -8.07
N GLY A 58 -5.55 8.11 -7.85
CA GLY A 58 -4.92 9.43 -7.76
C GLY A 58 -4.86 10.03 -6.35
N MET A 59 -5.28 9.29 -5.32
CA MET A 59 -5.02 9.60 -3.92
C MET A 59 -3.99 8.61 -3.38
N ASP A 60 -2.84 9.11 -2.96
CA ASP A 60 -1.76 8.29 -2.40
C ASP A 60 -2.11 7.93 -0.94
N PRO A 61 -1.95 6.66 -0.53
CA PRO A 61 -2.17 6.29 0.86
C PRO A 61 -1.01 6.80 1.73
N GLU A 62 -1.32 7.36 2.90
CA GLU A 62 -0.28 7.76 3.85
C GLU A 62 0.40 6.53 4.49
N ALA A 63 -0.36 5.46 4.70
CA ALA A 63 0.16 4.21 5.23
C ALA A 63 -0.59 2.98 4.68
N VAL A 64 0.15 1.88 4.56
CA VAL A 64 -0.37 0.56 4.21
C VAL A 64 0.01 -0.47 5.25
N THR A 65 -0.77 -1.54 5.31
CA THR A 65 -0.43 -2.69 6.16
C THR A 65 0.81 -3.43 5.63
N HIS A 66 1.61 -4.02 6.52
CA HIS A 66 2.82 -4.76 6.10
C HIS A 66 2.55 -5.91 5.13
N TRP A 67 1.45 -6.65 5.30
CA TRP A 67 1.08 -7.70 4.36
C TRP A 67 0.69 -7.15 2.98
N LEU A 68 0.12 -5.94 2.89
CA LEU A 68 -0.12 -5.33 1.58
C LEU A 68 1.20 -4.91 0.93
N ALA A 69 2.12 -4.33 1.71
CA ALA A 69 3.43 -3.94 1.21
C ALA A 69 4.21 -5.14 0.65
N GLU A 70 4.20 -6.28 1.35
CA GLU A 70 4.83 -7.52 0.88
C GLU A 70 4.24 -8.02 -0.45
N GLU A 71 2.91 -7.98 -0.60
CA GLU A 71 2.24 -8.43 -1.84
C GLU A 71 2.54 -7.48 -3.01
N ILE A 72 2.63 -6.16 -2.77
CA ILE A 72 2.99 -5.17 -3.79
C ILE A 72 4.45 -5.36 -4.23
N GLU A 73 5.38 -5.54 -3.29
CA GLU A 73 6.77 -5.79 -3.60
C GLU A 73 6.93 -7.09 -4.40
N HIS A 74 6.26 -8.16 -3.97
CA HIS A 74 6.35 -9.46 -4.63
C HIS A 74 5.79 -9.44 -6.07
N GLU A 75 4.63 -8.80 -6.30
CA GLU A 75 3.96 -8.81 -7.60
C GLU A 75 4.55 -7.77 -8.57
N PHE A 76 4.89 -6.57 -8.07
CA PHE A 76 5.29 -5.44 -8.93
C PHE A 76 6.78 -5.10 -8.83
N GLY A 77 7.50 -5.62 -7.84
CA GLY A 77 8.91 -5.28 -7.59
C GLY A 77 9.09 -3.85 -7.09
N VAL A 78 8.13 -3.33 -6.33
CA VAL A 78 8.08 -1.94 -5.84
C VAL A 78 8.08 -1.93 -4.33
N ASP A 79 9.02 -1.24 -3.71
CA ASP A 79 8.92 -0.89 -2.29
C ASP A 79 7.97 0.31 -2.17
N VAL A 80 6.89 0.15 -1.42
CA VAL A 80 5.93 1.23 -1.17
C VAL A 80 6.57 2.44 -0.48
N ARG A 81 7.68 2.24 0.25
CA ARG A 81 8.42 3.32 0.89
C ARG A 81 9.11 4.24 -0.10
N ASP A 82 9.42 3.76 -1.31
CA ASP A 82 9.94 4.61 -2.40
C ASP A 82 8.89 5.62 -2.90
N HIS A 83 7.63 5.46 -2.49
CA HIS A 83 6.50 6.33 -2.79
C HIS A 83 6.05 7.18 -1.58
N ASP A 84 6.90 7.33 -0.56
CA ASP A 84 6.57 8.05 0.69
C ASP A 84 5.36 7.44 1.45
N ILE A 85 5.14 6.13 1.33
CA ILE A 85 4.06 5.39 2.00
C ILE A 85 4.63 4.62 3.20
N ASP A 86 4.06 4.85 4.38
CA ASP A 86 4.47 4.15 5.59
C ASP A 86 3.93 2.71 5.65
N VAL A 87 4.69 1.83 6.30
CA VAL A 87 4.31 0.42 6.46
C VAL A 87 4.06 0.13 7.93
N ILE A 88 2.80 -0.18 8.26
CA ILE A 88 2.37 -0.41 9.64
C ILE A 88 2.00 -1.88 9.86
N ASP A 89 2.46 -2.44 10.98
CA ASP A 89 2.00 -3.72 11.49
C ASP A 89 0.90 -3.54 12.54
N PRO A 90 -0.39 -3.72 12.18
CA PRO A 90 -1.50 -3.57 13.12
C PRO A 90 -1.63 -4.76 14.09
N THR A 91 -0.73 -5.74 14.03
CA THR A 91 -0.60 -6.82 15.03
C THR A 91 0.55 -6.59 16.00
N SER A 92 1.36 -5.55 15.78
CA SER A 92 2.39 -5.15 16.74
C SER A 92 1.76 -4.74 18.07
N GLU A 93 2.45 -5.03 19.18
CA GLU A 93 2.05 -4.59 20.52
C GLU A 93 2.15 -3.07 20.70
N GLU A 94 2.86 -2.39 19.80
CA GLU A 94 3.09 -0.94 19.79
C GLU A 94 2.02 -0.18 18.99
N VAL A 95 1.08 -0.88 18.35
CA VAL A 95 0.04 -0.29 17.50
C VAL A 95 -1.35 -0.64 18.04
N ASP A 96 -2.15 0.37 18.36
CA ASP A 96 -3.53 0.19 18.84
C ASP A 96 -4.53 0.32 17.69
N VAL A 97 -5.27 -0.76 17.38
CA VAL A 97 -6.32 -0.76 16.35
C VAL A 97 -7.67 -0.36 16.94
N LEU A 98 -8.34 0.62 16.31
CA LEU A 98 -9.63 1.17 16.74
C LEU A 98 -10.87 0.41 16.19
#